data_AF-A0A1F7USX0-F1
#
_entry.id   AF-A0A1F7USX0-F1
#
_cell.length_a   1.000
_cell.length_b   1.000
_cell.length_c   1.000
_cell.angle_alpha   90.00
_cell.angle_beta   90.00
_cell.angle_gamma   90.00
#
_symmetry.space_group_name_H-M   'P 1'
#
loop_
_entity.id
_entity.type
_entity.pdbx_description
1 polymer ?
#
loop_
_entity_poly.entity_id
_entity_poly.type
_entity_poly.pdbx_seq_one_letter_code
_entity_poly.pdbx_strand_id
1 'polypeptide(L)'
;MIIVRHRINTIKELNKVPEQYGVEIDVRGYADKLILNHEPLRLGDELEEYLKHFHHRFIMFNIKEAGVEEKTIALAEKYNVQDYLLMDVEFDFIYKASRQGFRKMAIRYSEEECLDTVLKYKEKIDWVWMNTFTKLPLDEGTVEQLQGFQVGLVCPERWGRPHDIPVYIERMKRLNFRPDLVMTAAPYVELYEKSGL
;
A
#
# COMPACT_ATOMS: atom_id res chain seq x y z
N MET A 1 -11.21 7.69 -1.50
CA MET A 1 -9.75 7.62 -1.67
C MET A 1 -9.07 7.91 -0.34
N ILE A 2 -8.20 7.02 0.11
CA ILE A 2 -7.35 7.17 1.30
C ILE A 2 -6.00 7.72 0.85
N ILE A 3 -5.49 8.75 1.51
CA ILE A 3 -4.12 9.23 1.28
C ILE A 3 -3.21 8.53 2.28
N VAL A 4 -2.18 7.86 1.77
CA VAL A 4 -1.21 7.14 2.58
C VAL A 4 0.14 7.85 2.57
N ARG A 5 0.64 8.12 3.78
CA ARG A 5 1.95 8.70 4.04
C ARG A 5 3.01 7.61 3.97
N HIS A 6 3.92 7.75 3.01
CA HIS A 6 4.99 6.80 2.77
C HIS A 6 6.09 6.85 3.85
N ARG A 7 6.55 5.68 4.30
CA ARG A 7 7.65 5.42 5.25
C ARG A 7 7.53 6.12 6.60
N ILE A 8 6.43 5.91 7.29
CA ILE A 8 6.24 6.43 8.66
C ILE A 8 6.73 5.39 9.67
N ASN A 9 8.02 5.07 9.63
CA ASN A 9 8.61 3.96 10.37
C ASN A 9 8.89 4.24 11.85
N THR A 10 8.56 5.43 12.35
CA THR A 10 8.78 5.79 13.75
C THR A 10 7.50 6.29 14.41
N ILE A 11 7.33 5.99 15.70
CA ILE A 11 6.21 6.50 16.52
C ILE A 11 6.22 8.03 16.52
N LYS A 12 7.42 8.62 16.54
CA LYS A 12 7.62 10.07 16.47
C LYS A 12 7.05 10.68 15.17
N GLU A 13 7.17 9.99 14.05
CA GLU A 13 6.59 10.44 12.78
C GLU A 13 5.09 10.15 12.72
N LEU A 14 4.66 8.99 13.22
CA LEU A 14 3.24 8.60 13.31
C LEU A 14 2.42 9.68 14.02
N ASN A 15 2.90 10.16 15.18
CA ASN A 15 2.26 11.20 15.97
C ASN A 15 2.14 12.57 15.28
N LYS A 16 2.82 12.75 14.14
CA LYS A 16 2.72 13.97 13.31
C LYS A 16 1.78 13.79 12.12
N VAL A 17 1.41 12.57 11.79
CA VAL A 17 0.48 12.28 10.71
C VAL A 17 -0.95 12.47 11.25
N PRO A 18 -1.79 13.30 10.62
CA PRO A 18 -3.20 13.38 10.98
C PRO A 18 -3.92 12.03 10.85
N GLU A 19 -4.76 11.68 11.82
CA GLU A 19 -5.43 10.37 11.93
C GLU A 19 -6.33 10.02 10.72
N GLN A 20 -6.82 11.03 9.98
CA GLN A 20 -7.62 10.77 8.77
C GLN A 20 -6.82 10.14 7.61
N TYR A 21 -5.50 10.23 7.63
CA TYR A 21 -4.64 9.61 6.62
C TYR A 21 -4.29 8.18 7.01
N GLY A 22 -3.85 7.40 6.03
CA GLY A 22 -3.15 6.16 6.30
C GLY A 22 -1.63 6.34 6.34
N VAL A 23 -0.95 5.31 6.78
CA VAL A 23 0.52 5.25 6.79
C VAL A 23 1.02 3.98 6.12
N GLU A 24 2.18 4.06 5.48
CA GLU A 24 2.92 2.90 5.02
C GLU A 24 4.19 2.77 5.84
N ILE A 25 4.48 1.52 6.26
CA ILE A 25 5.60 1.17 7.11
C ILE A 25 6.33 -0.06 6.59
N ASP A 26 7.64 -0.10 6.77
CA ASP A 26 8.53 -1.15 6.30
C ASP A 26 8.80 -2.16 7.42
N VAL A 27 8.21 -3.35 7.33
CA VAL A 27 8.29 -4.39 8.37
C VAL A 27 9.44 -5.36 8.09
N ARG A 28 10.29 -5.59 9.09
CA ARG A 28 11.42 -6.54 9.06
C ARG A 28 11.46 -7.43 10.30
N GLY A 29 12.04 -8.61 10.16
CA GLY A 29 12.36 -9.47 11.28
C GLY A 29 13.61 -8.98 12.03
N TYR A 30 13.59 -9.08 13.36
CA TYR A 30 14.80 -8.93 14.17
C TYR A 30 14.71 -9.85 15.39
N ALA A 31 15.52 -10.91 15.39
CA ALA A 31 15.47 -11.98 16.39
C ALA A 31 14.02 -12.50 16.56
N ASP A 32 13.45 -12.35 17.76
CA ASP A 32 12.10 -12.76 18.11
C ASP A 32 11.07 -11.63 17.98
N LYS A 33 11.38 -10.54 17.26
CA LYS A 33 10.54 -9.32 17.14
C LYS A 33 10.38 -8.87 15.69
N LEU A 34 9.45 -7.94 15.48
CA LEU A 34 9.31 -7.20 14.23
C LEU A 34 9.69 -5.73 14.47
N ILE A 35 10.48 -5.17 13.56
CA ILE A 35 10.96 -3.79 13.62
C ILE A 35 10.60 -3.04 12.35
N LEU A 36 10.58 -1.72 12.44
CA LEU A 36 10.24 -0.82 11.35
C LEU A 36 11.47 -0.15 10.76
N ASN A 37 11.92 -0.61 9.59
CA ASN A 37 13.01 0.04 8.86
C ASN A 37 13.02 -0.33 7.38
N HIS A 38 13.15 0.68 6.52
CA HIS A 38 13.37 0.45 5.10
C HIS A 38 14.73 -0.21 4.82
N GLU A 39 15.79 0.26 5.49
CA GLU A 39 17.15 -0.17 5.22
C GLU A 39 17.44 -1.54 5.84
N PRO A 40 18.02 -2.49 5.08
CA PRO A 40 18.35 -3.80 5.62
C PRO A 40 19.44 -3.67 6.69
N LEU A 41 19.42 -4.61 7.65
CA LEU A 41 20.43 -4.70 8.72
C LEU A 41 20.52 -3.45 9.63
N ARG A 42 19.44 -2.67 9.70
CA ARG A 42 19.30 -1.52 10.60
C ARG A 42 18.15 -1.75 11.57
N LEU A 43 18.35 -1.33 12.82
CA LEU A 43 17.31 -1.33 13.85
C LEU A 43 16.29 -0.22 13.59
N GLY A 44 15.12 -0.35 14.19
CA GLY A 44 14.06 0.66 14.15
C GLY A 44 13.10 0.47 15.32
N ASP A 45 12.01 1.23 15.32
CA ASP A 45 10.96 1.07 16.33
C ASP A 45 10.35 -0.34 16.24
N GLU A 46 9.96 -0.91 17.38
CA GLU A 46 9.30 -2.21 17.44
C GLU A 46 7.86 -2.07 16.92
N LEU A 47 7.44 -2.92 15.99
CA LEU A 47 6.10 -2.87 15.40
C LEU A 47 5.00 -2.99 16.46
N GLU A 48 5.18 -3.87 17.44
CA GLU A 48 4.22 -4.06 18.51
C GLU A 48 4.01 -2.78 19.35
N GLU A 49 5.09 -2.06 19.67
CA GLU A 49 4.97 -0.78 20.35
C GLU A 49 4.32 0.25 19.43
N TYR A 50 4.71 0.30 18.15
CA TYR A 50 4.13 1.21 17.17
C TYR A 50 2.60 1.09 17.07
N LEU A 51 2.07 -0.13 17.01
CA LEU A 51 0.63 -0.37 16.89
C LEU A 51 -0.18 0.09 18.11
N LYS A 52 0.43 0.28 19.28
CA LYS A 52 -0.26 0.87 20.45
C LYS A 52 -0.59 2.35 20.25
N HIS A 53 0.19 3.05 19.42
CA HIS A 53 0.01 4.47 19.09
C HIS A 53 -0.74 4.67 17.77
N PHE A 54 -1.17 3.58 17.12
CA PHE A 54 -1.85 3.65 15.83
C PHE A 54 -3.35 3.94 16.01
N HIS A 55 -3.77 5.12 15.56
CA HIS A 55 -5.17 5.57 15.57
C HIS A 55 -5.61 6.07 14.18
N HIS A 56 -4.82 5.76 13.15
CA HIS A 56 -4.97 6.30 11.81
C HIS A 56 -5.94 5.47 10.98
N ARG A 57 -6.41 6.06 9.88
CA ARG A 57 -7.46 5.49 9.05
C ARG A 57 -7.10 4.15 8.42
N PHE A 58 -5.82 3.95 8.08
CA PHE A 58 -5.35 2.79 7.32
C PHE A 58 -3.86 2.54 7.55
N ILE A 59 -3.42 1.28 7.50
CA ILE A 59 -1.99 0.95 7.51
C ILE A 59 -1.61 -0.01 6.40
N MET A 60 -0.53 0.30 5.69
CA MET A 60 0.10 -0.60 4.73
C MET A 60 1.35 -1.18 5.37
N PHE A 61 1.34 -2.49 5.58
CA PHE A 61 2.53 -3.22 6.03
C PHE A 61 3.34 -3.63 4.80
N ASN A 62 4.40 -2.89 4.51
CA ASN A 62 5.35 -3.24 3.46
C ASN A 62 6.29 -4.33 3.97
N ILE A 63 6.06 -5.55 3.53
CA ILE A 63 6.82 -6.73 3.95
C ILE A 63 8.17 -6.71 3.24
N LYS A 64 9.25 -6.49 3.99
CA LYS A 64 10.61 -6.42 3.43
C LYS A 64 11.38 -7.72 3.47
N GLU A 65 10.82 -8.74 4.08
CA GLU A 65 11.41 -10.04 4.30
C GLU A 65 10.32 -11.09 4.42
N ALA A 66 10.44 -12.20 3.68
CA ALA A 66 9.49 -13.31 3.76
C ALA A 66 9.55 -14.00 5.12
N GLY A 67 8.42 -14.48 5.62
CA GLY A 67 8.29 -15.19 6.89
C GLY A 67 7.85 -14.31 8.07
N VAL A 68 7.63 -13.01 7.86
CA VAL A 68 7.11 -12.09 8.89
C VAL A 68 5.60 -11.84 8.78
N GLU A 69 4.95 -12.35 7.74
CA GLU A 69 3.57 -12.05 7.38
C GLU A 69 2.58 -12.50 8.46
N GLU A 70 2.65 -13.77 8.90
CA GLU A 70 1.74 -14.31 9.92
C GLU A 70 1.85 -13.56 11.25
N LYS A 71 3.06 -13.19 11.64
CA LYS A 71 3.30 -12.42 12.86
C LYS A 71 2.81 -10.98 12.72
N THR A 72 2.96 -10.38 11.54
CA THR A 72 2.38 -9.07 11.23
C THR A 72 0.86 -9.10 11.35
N ILE A 73 0.21 -10.12 10.78
CA ILE A 73 -1.25 -10.33 10.88
C ILE A 73 -1.67 -10.51 12.34
N ALA A 74 -1.00 -11.37 13.10
CA ALA A 74 -1.32 -11.61 14.50
C ALA A 74 -1.18 -10.33 15.36
N LEU A 75 -0.19 -9.48 15.08
CA LEU A 75 -0.06 -8.19 15.74
C LEU A 75 -1.18 -7.20 15.34
N ALA A 76 -1.55 -7.15 14.06
CA ALA A 76 -2.67 -6.33 13.62
C ALA A 76 -3.97 -6.74 14.33
N GLU A 77 -4.25 -8.05 14.42
CA GLU A 77 -5.39 -8.59 15.17
C GLU A 77 -5.33 -8.27 16.67
N LYS A 78 -4.17 -8.49 17.31
CA LYS A 78 -3.96 -8.21 18.73
C LYS A 78 -4.27 -6.76 19.10
N TYR A 79 -3.92 -5.82 18.23
CA TYR A 79 -4.15 -4.39 18.44
C TYR A 79 -5.42 -3.86 17.73
N ASN A 80 -6.32 -4.75 17.31
CA ASN A 80 -7.60 -4.44 16.66
C ASN A 80 -7.48 -3.54 15.41
N VAL A 81 -6.37 -3.66 14.68
CA VAL A 81 -6.16 -2.96 13.41
C VAL A 81 -6.94 -3.67 12.31
N GLN A 82 -8.07 -3.10 11.92
CA GLN A 82 -8.97 -3.71 10.92
C GLN A 82 -8.66 -3.26 9.49
N ASP A 83 -8.35 -1.98 9.31
CA ASP A 83 -8.15 -1.35 8.01
C ASP A 83 -6.66 -1.38 7.62
N TYR A 84 -6.23 -2.49 7.00
CA TYR A 84 -4.86 -2.67 6.55
C TYR A 84 -4.74 -3.53 5.30
N LEU A 85 -3.56 -3.48 4.67
CA LEU A 85 -3.13 -4.45 3.67
C LEU A 85 -1.66 -4.83 3.87
N LEU A 86 -1.30 -6.05 3.49
CA LEU A 86 0.09 -6.47 3.30
C LEU A 86 0.55 -6.17 1.88
N MET A 87 1.67 -5.47 1.74
CA MET A 87 2.27 -5.06 0.48
C MET A 87 3.64 -5.73 0.31
N ASP A 88 4.08 -5.89 -0.95
CA ASP A 88 5.38 -6.48 -1.32
C ASP A 88 5.62 -7.88 -0.71
N VAL A 89 4.52 -8.61 -0.51
CA VAL A 89 4.51 -9.98 -0.01
C VAL A 89 5.07 -10.94 -1.06
N GLU A 90 5.80 -11.96 -0.61
CA GLU A 90 6.27 -13.02 -1.50
C GLU A 90 5.10 -13.73 -2.20
N PHE A 91 5.27 -14.04 -3.49
CA PHE A 91 4.22 -14.67 -4.28
C PHE A 91 3.76 -16.03 -3.72
N ASP A 92 4.66 -16.80 -3.13
CA ASP A 92 4.34 -18.09 -2.50
C ASP A 92 3.37 -17.92 -1.32
N PHE A 93 3.56 -16.88 -0.49
CA PHE A 93 2.63 -16.54 0.58
C PHE A 93 1.29 -16.09 0.01
N ILE A 94 1.30 -15.17 -0.97
CA ILE A 94 0.11 -14.72 -1.70
C ILE A 94 -0.69 -15.92 -2.22
N TYR A 95 -0.03 -16.88 -2.86
CA TYR A 95 -0.66 -18.06 -3.44
C TYR A 95 -1.37 -18.92 -2.38
N LYS A 96 -0.69 -19.19 -1.26
CA LYS A 96 -1.20 -20.03 -0.16
C LYS A 96 -2.30 -19.33 0.61
N ALA A 97 -2.03 -18.12 1.10
CA ALA A 97 -2.92 -17.36 1.98
C ALA A 97 -4.24 -16.98 1.28
N SER A 98 -4.20 -16.61 -0.01
CA SER A 98 -5.42 -16.30 -0.77
C SER A 98 -6.36 -17.50 -0.94
N ARG A 99 -5.83 -18.73 -1.00
CA ARG A 99 -6.62 -19.97 -1.04
C ARG A 99 -7.16 -20.38 0.33
N GLN A 100 -6.56 -19.87 1.39
CA GLN A 100 -7.04 -20.02 2.76
C GLN A 100 -8.04 -18.92 3.15
N GLY A 101 -8.35 -18.00 2.23
CA GLY A 101 -9.34 -16.94 2.42
C GLY A 101 -8.78 -15.65 3.03
N PHE A 102 -7.47 -15.51 3.18
CA PHE A 102 -6.87 -14.23 3.57
C PHE A 102 -6.78 -13.31 2.35
N ARG A 103 -7.45 -12.15 2.42
CA ARG A 103 -7.66 -11.26 1.27
C ARG A 103 -6.95 -9.90 1.38
N LYS A 104 -6.52 -9.50 2.58
CA LYS A 104 -5.89 -8.21 2.90
C LYS A 104 -4.43 -8.14 2.42
N MET A 105 -4.19 -8.49 1.16
CA MET A 105 -2.90 -8.42 0.48
C MET A 105 -3.07 -7.62 -0.81
N ALA A 106 -1.97 -7.21 -1.44
CA ALA A 106 -1.99 -6.62 -2.76
C ALA A 106 -1.23 -7.47 -3.80
N ILE A 107 -1.80 -7.63 -4.99
CA ILE A 107 -1.07 -8.08 -6.18
C ILE A 107 -0.55 -6.86 -6.93
N ARG A 108 0.71 -6.91 -7.35
CA ARG A 108 1.35 -5.82 -8.07
C ARG A 108 0.89 -5.76 -9.53
N TYR A 109 0.73 -4.56 -10.03
CA TYR A 109 0.39 -4.25 -11.42
C TYR A 109 1.19 -3.04 -11.89
N SER A 110 1.73 -3.09 -13.10
CA SER A 110 2.47 -1.98 -13.69
C SER A 110 2.61 -2.17 -15.20
N GLU A 111 3.34 -1.28 -15.86
CA GLU A 111 3.78 -1.50 -17.25
C GLU A 111 4.75 -2.67 -17.41
N GLU A 112 5.34 -3.19 -16.32
CA GLU A 112 6.23 -4.35 -16.30
C GLU A 112 5.54 -5.60 -15.72
N GLU A 113 4.51 -5.42 -14.90
CA GLU A 113 3.80 -6.49 -14.18
C GLU A 113 2.41 -6.71 -14.79
N CYS A 114 2.20 -7.87 -15.41
CA CYS A 114 1.03 -8.11 -16.26
C CYS A 114 -0.30 -8.22 -15.51
N LEU A 115 -1.33 -7.60 -16.07
CA LEU A 115 -2.72 -7.65 -15.60
C LEU A 115 -3.30 -9.07 -15.58
N ASP A 116 -2.86 -9.96 -16.46
CA ASP A 116 -3.30 -11.38 -16.45
C ASP A 116 -2.99 -12.08 -15.13
N THR A 117 -1.89 -11.70 -14.45
CA THR A 117 -1.57 -12.23 -13.13
C THR A 117 -2.56 -11.70 -12.09
N VAL A 118 -2.86 -10.41 -12.12
CA VAL A 118 -3.85 -9.76 -11.24
C VAL A 118 -5.20 -10.46 -11.36
N LEU A 119 -5.69 -10.67 -12.59
CA LEU A 119 -7.01 -11.23 -12.85
C LEU A 119 -7.18 -12.67 -12.32
N LYS A 120 -6.10 -13.45 -12.19
CA LYS A 120 -6.14 -14.78 -11.56
C LYS A 120 -6.49 -14.74 -10.06
N TYR A 121 -6.29 -13.59 -9.42
CA TYR A 121 -6.57 -13.34 -8.00
C TYR A 121 -7.84 -12.54 -7.75
N LYS A 122 -8.64 -12.29 -8.81
CA LYS A 122 -9.97 -11.70 -8.66
C LYS A 122 -10.80 -12.55 -7.69
N GLU A 123 -11.50 -11.89 -6.78
CA GLU A 123 -12.27 -12.52 -5.69
C GLU A 123 -11.44 -13.36 -4.71
N LYS A 124 -10.10 -13.30 -4.73
CA LYS A 124 -9.23 -13.97 -3.74
C LYS A 124 -8.40 -12.99 -2.93
N ILE A 125 -8.10 -11.84 -3.52
CA ILE A 125 -7.34 -10.75 -2.92
C ILE A 125 -8.10 -9.46 -3.18
N ASP A 126 -8.09 -8.56 -2.20
CA ASP A 126 -8.86 -7.31 -2.29
C ASP A 126 -8.12 -6.23 -3.06
N TRP A 127 -6.78 -6.17 -2.96
CA TRP A 127 -6.02 -5.02 -3.46
C TRP A 127 -5.19 -5.31 -4.71
N VAL A 128 -5.10 -4.30 -5.56
CA VAL A 128 -4.10 -4.15 -6.62
C VAL A 128 -3.18 -3.00 -6.29
N TRP A 129 -1.87 -3.26 -6.29
CA TRP A 129 -0.84 -2.26 -6.11
C TRP A 129 -0.30 -1.79 -7.45
N MET A 130 -0.81 -0.66 -7.92
CA MET A 130 -0.50 -0.09 -9.22
C MET A 130 0.73 0.81 -9.15
N ASN A 131 1.85 0.33 -9.70
CA ASN A 131 3.06 1.14 -9.84
C ASN A 131 3.01 1.96 -11.14
N THR A 132 3.68 3.12 -11.11
CA THR A 132 3.79 4.03 -12.26
C THR A 132 5.24 4.36 -12.59
N PHE A 133 6.06 3.34 -12.87
CA PHE A 133 7.52 3.50 -13.02
C PHE A 133 7.88 4.54 -14.09
N THR A 134 7.23 4.42 -15.24
CA THR A 134 7.44 5.20 -16.47
C THR A 134 6.15 5.80 -17.03
N LYS A 135 4.98 5.31 -16.63
CA LYS A 135 3.67 5.86 -17.04
C LYS A 135 2.58 5.46 -16.06
N LEU A 136 1.39 6.07 -16.19
CA LEU A 136 0.18 5.52 -15.59
C LEU A 136 -0.31 4.36 -16.47
N PRO A 137 -0.26 3.09 -16.00
CA PRO A 137 -0.67 1.92 -16.76
C PRO A 137 -2.20 1.77 -16.67
N LEU A 138 -2.93 2.71 -17.27
CA LEU A 138 -4.38 2.77 -17.17
C LEU A 138 -5.03 3.24 -18.46
N ASP A 139 -5.94 2.44 -18.99
CA ASP A 139 -6.85 2.77 -20.09
C ASP A 139 -8.26 2.24 -19.78
N GLU A 140 -9.21 2.46 -20.67
CA GLU A 140 -10.61 2.04 -20.47
C GLU A 140 -10.74 0.53 -20.21
N GLY A 141 -10.00 -0.29 -20.96
CA GLY A 141 -10.01 -1.75 -20.78
C GLY A 141 -9.41 -2.17 -19.45
N THR A 142 -8.32 -1.54 -19.03
CA THR A 142 -7.69 -1.79 -17.73
C THR A 142 -8.63 -1.42 -16.59
N VAL A 143 -9.34 -0.28 -16.70
CA VAL A 143 -10.33 0.16 -15.70
C VAL A 143 -11.45 -0.87 -15.57
N GLU A 144 -11.99 -1.36 -16.69
CA GLU A 144 -13.03 -2.39 -16.69
C GLU A 144 -12.52 -3.70 -16.05
N GLN A 145 -11.32 -4.14 -16.41
CA GLN A 145 -10.74 -5.38 -15.90
C GLN A 145 -10.43 -5.33 -14.39
N LEU A 146 -10.06 -4.15 -13.87
CA LEU A 146 -9.80 -3.94 -12.43
C LEU A 146 -11.07 -3.84 -11.58
N GLN A 147 -12.27 -3.84 -12.17
CA GLN A 147 -13.51 -3.85 -11.39
C GLN A 147 -13.56 -5.07 -10.45
N GLY A 148 -13.90 -4.80 -9.18
CA GLY A 148 -13.94 -5.79 -8.11
C GLY A 148 -12.67 -5.87 -7.27
N PHE A 149 -11.63 -5.12 -7.63
CA PHE A 149 -10.49 -4.85 -6.76
C PHE A 149 -10.57 -3.46 -6.16
N GLN A 150 -9.93 -3.29 -5.01
CA GLN A 150 -9.50 -1.99 -4.50
C GLN A 150 -8.14 -1.65 -5.14
N VAL A 151 -7.94 -0.40 -5.55
CA VAL A 151 -6.69 0.00 -6.21
C VAL A 151 -5.90 0.99 -5.36
N GLY A 152 -4.68 0.60 -5.01
CA GLY A 152 -3.65 1.47 -4.45
C GLY A 152 -2.72 1.97 -5.54
N LEU A 153 -2.63 3.29 -5.73
CA LEU A 153 -1.76 3.93 -6.71
C LEU A 153 -0.47 4.42 -6.05
N VAL A 154 0.66 4.05 -6.65
CA VAL A 154 1.96 4.66 -6.36
C VAL A 154 2.07 5.97 -7.11
N CYS A 155 2.23 7.07 -6.38
CA CYS A 155 2.36 8.36 -7.00
C CYS A 155 3.70 8.48 -7.79
N PRO A 156 3.74 9.20 -8.94
CA PRO A 156 4.91 9.24 -9.81
C PRO A 156 6.13 10.02 -9.26
N GLU A 157 5.95 10.86 -8.24
CA GLU A 157 7.08 11.47 -7.51
C GLU A 157 8.02 10.43 -6.89
N ARG A 158 7.51 9.24 -6.56
CA ARG A 158 8.33 8.11 -6.08
C ARG A 158 9.40 7.70 -7.10
N TRP A 159 9.16 8.00 -8.37
CA TRP A 159 10.06 7.75 -9.51
C TRP A 159 10.72 9.03 -10.02
N GLY A 160 10.73 10.11 -9.22
CA GLY A 160 11.35 11.38 -9.59
C GLY A 160 10.51 12.21 -10.57
N ARG A 161 9.21 11.94 -10.69
CA ARG A 161 8.31 12.56 -11.67
C ARG A 161 7.11 13.27 -11.05
N PRO A 162 7.32 14.23 -10.13
CA PRO A 162 6.22 14.93 -9.49
C PRO A 162 5.37 15.78 -10.46
N HIS A 163 5.92 16.18 -11.60
CA HIS A 163 5.20 16.94 -12.62
C HIS A 163 4.12 16.14 -13.34
N ASP A 164 4.14 14.81 -13.22
CA ASP A 164 3.11 13.95 -13.81
C ASP A 164 1.86 13.83 -12.95
N ILE A 165 1.92 14.23 -11.67
CA ILE A 165 0.79 14.10 -10.75
C ILE A 165 -0.47 14.78 -11.32
N PRO A 166 -0.44 16.06 -11.76
CA PRO A 166 -1.62 16.70 -12.34
C PRO A 166 -2.09 16.02 -13.63
N VAL A 167 -1.15 15.53 -14.45
CA VAL A 167 -1.46 14.83 -15.71
C VAL A 167 -2.19 13.51 -15.44
N TYR A 168 -1.74 12.75 -14.44
CA TYR A 168 -2.35 11.49 -14.03
C TYR A 168 -3.72 11.71 -13.41
N ILE A 169 -3.88 12.75 -12.58
CA ILE A 169 -5.17 13.14 -12.03
C ILE A 169 -6.19 13.40 -13.15
N GLU A 170 -5.84 14.20 -14.14
CA GLU A 170 -6.74 14.52 -15.25
C GLU A 170 -7.04 13.30 -16.12
N ARG A 171 -6.05 12.41 -16.33
CA ARG A 171 -6.27 11.15 -17.05
C ARG A 171 -7.23 10.22 -16.29
N MET A 172 -7.06 10.06 -14.99
CA MET A 172 -7.96 9.26 -14.15
C MET A 172 -9.39 9.80 -14.16
N LYS A 173 -9.58 11.13 -14.09
CA LYS A 173 -10.91 11.75 -14.24
C LYS A 173 -11.57 11.45 -15.56
N ARG A 174 -10.83 11.56 -16.68
CA ARG A 174 -11.36 11.26 -18.03
C ARG A 174 -11.81 9.81 -18.17
N LEU A 175 -11.10 8.90 -17.50
CA LEU A 175 -11.43 7.48 -17.47
C LEU A 175 -12.50 7.13 -16.43
N ASN A 176 -13.04 8.12 -15.71
CA ASN A 176 -13.95 7.94 -14.57
C ASN A 176 -13.40 6.94 -13.55
N PHE A 177 -12.10 6.97 -13.33
CA PHE A 177 -11.38 6.07 -12.43
C PHE A 177 -10.96 6.83 -11.18
N ARG A 178 -11.32 6.30 -10.00
CA ARG A 178 -10.88 6.81 -8.70
C ARG A 178 -10.15 5.70 -7.96
N PRO A 179 -8.84 5.82 -7.67
CA PRO A 179 -8.17 4.85 -6.84
C PRO A 179 -8.72 4.89 -5.40
N ASP A 180 -8.81 3.74 -4.76
CA ASP A 180 -9.21 3.60 -3.36
C ASP A 180 -8.17 4.20 -2.43
N LEU A 181 -6.90 4.14 -2.83
CA LEU A 181 -5.75 4.60 -2.06
C LEU A 181 -4.70 5.23 -2.96
N VAL A 182 -4.06 6.30 -2.50
CA VAL A 182 -2.86 6.88 -3.12
C VAL A 182 -1.76 6.99 -2.08
N MET A 183 -0.59 6.41 -2.37
CA MET A 183 0.59 6.58 -1.54
C MET A 183 1.45 7.70 -2.10
N THR A 184 1.69 8.73 -1.29
CA THR A 184 2.40 9.94 -1.71
C THR A 184 3.23 10.57 -0.60
N ALA A 185 4.21 11.38 -0.99
CA ALA A 185 5.00 12.18 -0.06
C ALA A 185 4.27 13.45 0.39
N ALA A 186 4.70 14.00 1.54
CA ALA A 186 4.05 15.15 2.17
C ALA A 186 3.73 16.35 1.28
N PRO A 187 4.68 16.81 0.44
CA PRO A 187 4.48 18.02 -0.35
C PRO A 187 3.38 17.89 -1.42
N TYR A 188 2.93 16.66 -1.72
CA TYR A 188 2.01 16.38 -2.82
C TYR A 188 0.62 15.94 -2.35
N VAL A 189 0.40 15.78 -1.04
CA VAL A 189 -0.90 15.41 -0.46
C VAL A 189 -2.01 16.35 -0.95
N GLU A 190 -1.77 17.64 -0.88
CA GLU A 190 -2.74 18.68 -1.23
C GLU A 190 -3.19 18.61 -2.71
N LEU A 191 -2.32 18.11 -3.61
CA LEU A 191 -2.67 17.93 -5.02
C LEU A 191 -3.80 16.90 -5.18
N TYR A 192 -3.77 15.83 -4.39
CA TYR A 192 -4.81 14.79 -4.40
C TYR A 192 -6.06 15.24 -3.63
N GLU A 193 -5.92 15.92 -2.49
CA GLU A 193 -7.08 16.41 -1.73
C GLU A 193 -7.93 17.39 -2.53
N LYS A 194 -7.28 18.30 -3.27
CA LYS A 194 -7.97 19.30 -4.10
C LYS A 194 -8.34 18.80 -5.49
N SER A 195 -7.93 17.59 -5.85
CA SER A 195 -8.13 17.06 -7.20
C SER A 195 -9.59 16.84 -7.55
N GLY A 196 -10.45 16.56 -6.56
CA GLY A 196 -11.82 16.10 -6.79
C GLY A 196 -11.90 14.66 -7.28
N LEU A 197 -10.80 13.89 -7.22
CA LEU A 197 -10.80 12.44 -7.39
C LEU A 197 -11.52 11.77 -6.23
#